data_AF-A0A7X7ERH5-F1
#
_entry.id   AF-A0A7X7ERH5-F1
#
_cell.length_a   1.000
_cell.length_b   1.000
_cell.length_c   1.000
_cell.angle_alpha   90.00
_cell.angle_beta   90.00
_cell.angle_gamma   90.00
#
_symmetry.space_group_name_H-M   'P 1'
#
loop_
_entity.id
_entity.type
_entity.pdbx_description
1 polymer ?
#
loop_
_entity_poly.entity_id
_entity_poly.type
_entity_poly.pdbx_seq_one_letter_code
_entity_poly.pdbx_strand_id
1 'polypeptide(L)'
;MQLRRLKDILAGRMMMVLALASGLIVFFVAGGLLVKAWPILSSESIATLLFSSAWEPMKGLFGFWPFLMGTLWVTGVAVVIAVPLCLLTAIYLSEYAHRWVREWAMPLIDLL
;
A
#
# COMPACT_ATOMS: atom_id res chain seq x y z
N MET A 1 41.21 11.74 17.87
CA MET A 1 40.69 11.90 16.49
C MET A 1 40.23 10.58 15.84
N GLN A 2 40.93 9.45 16.06
CA GLN A 2 40.61 8.16 15.42
C GLN A 2 39.35 7.46 15.93
N LEU A 3 38.98 7.65 17.20
CA LEU A 3 37.78 7.03 17.80
C LEU A 3 36.45 7.53 17.19
N ARG A 4 36.39 8.79 16.71
CA ARG A 4 35.21 9.33 16.02
C ARG A 4 35.05 8.73 14.62
N ARG A 5 36.13 8.66 13.84
CA ARG A 5 36.11 8.05 12.50
C ARG A 5 35.77 6.55 12.51
N LEU A 6 36.24 5.80 13.51
CA LEU A 6 35.87 4.38 13.68
C LEU A 6 34.38 4.20 13.99
N LYS A 7 33.80 5.07 14.83
CA LYS A 7 32.36 5.07 15.11
C LYS A 7 31.53 5.43 13.87
N ASP A 8 31.97 6.39 13.07
CA ASP A 8 31.29 6.78 11.83
C ASP A 8 31.34 5.68 10.77
N ILE A 9 32.48 5.00 10.62
CA ILE A 9 32.63 3.87 9.68
C ILE A 9 31.81 2.65 10.16
N LEU A 10 31.79 2.39 11.46
CA LEU A 10 30.99 1.31 12.05
C LEU A 10 29.50 1.59 11.89
N ALA A 11 29.05 2.81 12.18
CA ALA A 11 27.65 3.23 12.01
C ALA A 11 27.23 3.15 10.54
N GLY A 12 28.05 3.65 9.60
CA GLY A 12 27.77 3.54 8.16
C GLY A 12 27.67 2.11 7.67
N ARG A 13 28.58 1.21 8.12
CA ARG A 13 28.50 -0.22 7.80
C ARG A 13 27.28 -0.90 8.41
N MET A 14 26.93 -0.58 9.65
CA MET A 14 25.72 -1.13 10.29
C MET A 14 24.46 -0.70 9.54
N MET A 15 24.33 0.57 9.17
CA MET A 15 23.20 1.07 8.39
C MET A 15 23.11 0.38 7.02
N MET A 16 24.24 0.20 6.34
CA MET A 16 24.28 -0.48 5.05
C MET A 16 23.90 -1.97 5.16
N VAL A 17 24.37 -2.67 6.21
CA VAL A 17 23.98 -4.07 6.47
C VAL A 17 22.49 -4.17 6.78
N LEU A 18 21.95 -3.27 7.61
CA LEU A 18 20.51 -3.21 7.91
C LEU A 18 19.66 -2.95 6.66
N ALA A 19 20.07 -1.99 5.81
CA ALA A 19 19.38 -1.69 4.56
C ALA A 19 19.43 -2.89 3.58
N LEU A 20 20.59 -3.53 3.43
CA LEU A 20 20.75 -4.73 2.60
C LEU A 20 19.92 -5.90 3.15
N ALA A 21 19.94 -6.12 4.47
CA ALA A 21 19.14 -7.16 5.11
C ALA A 21 17.64 -6.92 4.89
N SER A 22 17.16 -5.68 5.06
CA SER A 22 15.77 -5.31 4.78
C SER A 22 15.39 -5.54 3.31
N GLY A 23 16.25 -5.16 2.37
CA GLY A 23 16.02 -5.41 0.95
C GLY A 23 16.00 -6.91 0.63
N LEU A 24 16.90 -7.69 1.23
CA LEU A 24 17.01 -9.13 1.04
C LEU A 24 15.72 -9.87 1.46
N ILE A 25 15.05 -9.43 2.52
CA ILE A 25 13.77 -10.01 2.97
C ILE A 25 12.72 -9.92 1.85
N VAL A 26 12.65 -8.79 1.13
CA VAL A 26 11.70 -8.62 0.02
C VAL A 26 11.96 -9.65 -1.08
N PHE A 27 13.23 -9.90 -1.42
CA PHE A 27 13.59 -10.93 -2.40
C PHE A 27 13.19 -12.34 -1.95
N PHE A 28 13.38 -12.67 -0.67
CA PHE A 28 12.95 -13.96 -0.13
C PHE A 28 11.43 -14.13 -0.15
N VAL A 29 10.68 -13.09 0.23
CA VAL A 29 9.21 -13.11 0.19
C VAL A 29 8.72 -13.27 -1.26
N ALA A 30 9.27 -12.49 -2.19
CA ALA A 30 8.93 -12.59 -3.60
C ALA A 30 9.21 -13.99 -4.16
N GLY A 31 10.40 -14.55 -3.86
CA GLY A 31 10.76 -15.91 -4.25
C GLY A 31 9.83 -16.97 -3.66
N GLY A 32 9.51 -16.86 -2.36
CA GLY A 32 8.59 -17.78 -1.67
C GLY A 32 7.18 -17.75 -2.26
N LEU A 33 6.68 -16.56 -2.62
CA LEU A 33 5.39 -16.40 -3.28
C LEU A 33 5.38 -17.01 -4.68
N LEU A 34 6.46 -16.84 -5.47
CA LEU A 34 6.56 -17.44 -6.81
C LEU A 34 6.52 -18.96 -6.76
N VAL A 35 7.24 -19.58 -5.82
CA VAL A 35 7.22 -21.05 -5.63
C VAL A 35 5.82 -21.54 -5.25
N LYS A 36 5.08 -20.79 -4.44
CA LYS A 36 3.71 -21.13 -4.05
C LYS A 36 2.69 -20.88 -5.15
N ALA A 37 2.90 -19.87 -5.98
CA ALA A 37 2.03 -19.52 -7.09
C ALA A 37 2.19 -20.47 -8.29
N TRP A 38 3.40 -20.99 -8.54
CA TRP A 38 3.70 -21.88 -9.67
C TRP A 38 2.74 -23.08 -9.84
N PRO A 39 2.42 -23.87 -8.79
CA PRO A 39 1.45 -24.97 -8.94
C PRO A 39 0.04 -24.48 -9.27
N ILE A 40 -0.38 -23.30 -8.76
CA ILE A 40 -1.71 -22.72 -9.00
C ILE A 40 -1.84 -22.25 -10.46
N LEU A 41 -0.78 -21.65 -11.00
CA LEU A 41 -0.68 -21.23 -12.40
C LEU A 41 -0.63 -22.42 -13.38
N SER A 42 -0.20 -23.60 -12.92
CA SER A 42 -0.09 -24.80 -13.76
C SER A 42 -1.39 -25.61 -13.79
N SER A 43 -2.21 -25.55 -12.73
CA SER A 43 -3.47 -26.30 -12.64
C SER A 43 -4.67 -25.58 -13.26
N GLU A 44 -4.65 -24.25 -13.30
CA GLU A 44 -5.78 -23.42 -13.76
C GLU A 44 -5.30 -22.34 -14.73
N SER A 45 -6.11 -22.07 -15.76
CA SER A 45 -5.80 -21.01 -16.72
C SER A 45 -5.88 -19.62 -16.07
N ILE A 46 -5.07 -18.67 -16.51
CA ILE A 46 -5.08 -17.29 -15.97
C ILE A 46 -6.47 -16.65 -16.09
N ALA A 47 -7.21 -16.95 -17.16
CA ALA A 47 -8.57 -16.47 -17.36
C ALA A 47 -9.54 -17.07 -16.32
N THR A 48 -9.46 -18.38 -16.03
CA THR A 48 -10.30 -18.99 -15.00
C THR A 48 -9.94 -18.48 -13.61
N LEU A 49 -8.66 -18.25 -13.30
CA LEU A 49 -8.24 -17.64 -12.04
C LEU A 49 -8.76 -16.21 -11.85
N LEU A 50 -8.74 -15.38 -12.91
CA LEU A 50 -9.19 -13.98 -12.83
C LEU A 50 -10.72 -13.84 -12.80
N PHE A 51 -11.45 -14.61 -13.60
CA PHE A 51 -12.91 -14.46 -13.76
C PHE A 51 -13.73 -15.43 -12.90
N SER A 52 -13.12 -16.40 -12.22
CA SER A 52 -13.83 -17.28 -11.29
C SER A 52 -14.21 -16.55 -10.00
N SER A 53 -15.45 -16.72 -9.57
CA SER A 53 -15.99 -16.17 -8.32
C SER A 53 -15.78 -17.09 -7.10
N ALA A 54 -15.42 -18.35 -7.32
CA ALA A 54 -15.26 -19.33 -6.25
C ALA A 54 -13.84 -19.30 -5.65
N TRP A 55 -13.75 -18.88 -4.38
CA TRP A 55 -12.53 -19.00 -3.58
C TRP A 55 -12.66 -20.20 -2.64
N GLU A 56 -12.20 -21.36 -3.09
CA GLU A 56 -12.16 -22.60 -2.31
C GLU A 56 -10.76 -23.23 -2.38
N PRO A 57 -9.81 -22.77 -1.55
CA PRO A 57 -8.43 -23.27 -1.53
C PRO A 57 -8.35 -24.78 -1.29
N MET A 58 -9.31 -25.35 -0.54
CA MET A 58 -9.39 -26.78 -0.23
C MET A 58 -9.76 -27.65 -1.44
N LYS A 59 -10.40 -27.07 -2.46
CA LYS A 59 -10.75 -27.75 -3.72
C LYS A 59 -9.84 -27.35 -4.89
N GLY A 60 -8.80 -26.56 -4.62
CA GLY A 60 -7.89 -26.03 -5.64
C GLY A 60 -8.47 -24.87 -6.46
N LEU A 61 -9.61 -24.31 -6.05
CA LEU A 61 -10.26 -23.19 -6.76
C LEU A 61 -9.79 -21.86 -6.17
N PHE A 62 -9.06 -21.10 -6.97
CA PHE A 62 -8.51 -19.80 -6.59
C PHE A 62 -9.10 -18.67 -7.44
N GLY A 63 -10.34 -18.28 -7.17
CA GLY A 63 -11.00 -17.16 -7.85
C GLY A 63 -10.56 -15.79 -7.33
N PHE A 64 -9.93 -14.98 -8.19
CA PHE A 64 -9.49 -13.62 -7.88
C PHE A 64 -10.58 -12.55 -8.09
N TRP A 65 -11.68 -12.90 -8.76
CA TRP A 65 -12.80 -12.00 -9.04
C TRP A 65 -13.37 -11.29 -7.79
N PRO A 66 -13.66 -11.97 -6.66
CA PRO A 66 -14.20 -11.31 -5.47
C PRO A 66 -13.21 -10.31 -4.86
N PHE A 67 -11.90 -10.55 -4.97
CA PHE A 67 -10.89 -9.60 -4.47
C PHE A 67 -10.85 -8.34 -5.34
N LEU A 68 -10.88 -8.49 -6.66
CA LEU A 68 -10.90 -7.35 -7.58
C LEU A 68 -12.18 -6.53 -7.45
N MET A 69 -13.33 -7.20 -7.35
CA MET A 69 -14.61 -6.52 -7.12
C MET A 69 -14.64 -5.86 -5.73
N GLY A 70 -14.06 -6.50 -4.72
CA GLY A 70 -13.94 -5.95 -3.37
C GLY A 70 -13.13 -4.65 -3.34
N THR A 71 -11.95 -4.62 -3.97
CA THR A 71 -11.14 -3.40 -4.03
C THR A 71 -11.82 -2.29 -4.82
N LEU A 72 -12.47 -2.62 -5.94
CA LEU A 72 -13.24 -1.66 -6.74
C LEU A 72 -14.43 -1.11 -5.97
N TRP A 73 -15.16 -1.96 -5.24
CA TRP A 73 -16.30 -1.53 -4.45
C TRP A 73 -15.87 -0.63 -3.29
N VAL A 74 -14.85 -1.02 -2.54
CA VAL A 74 -14.30 -0.22 -1.43
C VAL A 74 -13.80 1.13 -1.94
N THR A 75 -13.03 1.14 -3.03
CA THR A 75 -12.53 2.38 -3.63
C THR A 75 -13.68 3.25 -4.15
N GLY A 76 -14.65 2.66 -4.84
CA GLY A 76 -15.81 3.37 -5.38
C GLY A 76 -16.64 4.03 -4.29
N VAL A 77 -17.00 3.28 -3.24
CA VAL A 77 -17.74 3.83 -2.10
C VAL A 77 -16.92 4.88 -1.35
N ALA A 78 -15.62 4.67 -1.16
CA ALA A 78 -14.74 5.65 -0.55
C ALA A 78 -14.73 6.97 -1.31
N VAL A 79 -14.61 6.93 -2.65
CA VAL A 79 -14.65 8.13 -3.50
C VAL A 79 -16.01 8.82 -3.42
N VAL A 80 -17.11 8.06 -3.50
CA VAL A 80 -18.48 8.62 -3.43
C VAL A 80 -18.72 9.37 -2.12
N ILE A 81 -18.13 8.92 -1.01
CA ILE A 81 -18.26 9.58 0.30
C ILE A 81 -17.23 10.71 0.47
N ALA A 82 -15.97 10.48 0.10
CA ALA A 82 -14.88 11.42 0.33
C ALA A 82 -15.00 12.67 -0.56
N VAL A 83 -15.42 12.54 -1.83
CA VAL A 83 -15.52 13.66 -2.76
C VAL A 83 -16.48 14.76 -2.29
N PRO A 84 -17.76 14.49 -1.94
CA PRO A 84 -18.66 15.54 -1.48
C PRO A 84 -18.17 16.16 -0.17
N LEU A 85 -17.62 15.36 0.75
CA LEU A 85 -17.10 15.86 2.03
C LEU A 85 -15.89 16.78 1.84
N CYS A 86 -14.93 16.39 1.00
CA CYS A 86 -13.78 17.23 0.63
C CYS A 86 -14.22 18.50 -0.09
N LEU A 87 -15.17 18.41 -1.03
CA LEU A 87 -15.65 19.56 -1.78
C LEU A 87 -16.37 20.58 -0.87
N LEU A 88 -17.25 20.11 0.03
CA LEU A 88 -17.92 20.98 1.00
C LEU A 88 -16.91 21.64 1.96
N THR A 89 -15.90 20.90 2.40
CA THR A 89 -14.83 21.41 3.26
C THR A 89 -14.01 22.48 2.53
N ALA A 90 -13.65 22.23 1.27
CA ALA A 90 -12.91 23.19 0.44
C ALA A 90 -13.70 24.49 0.22
N ILE A 91 -15.00 24.39 -0.11
CA ILE A 91 -15.87 25.57 -0.30
C ILE A 91 -16.01 26.36 1.01
N TYR A 92 -16.20 25.68 2.14
CA TYR A 92 -16.31 26.34 3.44
C TYR A 92 -15.01 27.09 3.79
N LEU A 93 -13.86 26.49 3.53
CA LEU A 93 -12.54 27.10 3.78
C LEU A 93 -12.22 28.26 2.85
N SER A 94 -12.65 28.21 1.60
CA SER A 94 -12.39 29.28 0.62
C SER A 94 -13.27 30.50 0.84
N GLU A 95 -14.56 30.28 1.14
CA GLU A 95 -15.57 31.34 1.07
C GLU A 95 -16.02 31.83 2.47
N TYR A 96 -16.09 30.94 3.46
CA TYR A 96 -16.77 31.22 4.74
C TYR A 96 -15.86 31.15 5.97
N ALA A 97 -14.64 30.63 5.86
CA ALA A 97 -13.79 30.41 7.02
C ALA A 97 -13.27 31.71 7.64
N HIS A 98 -13.54 31.87 8.93
CA HIS A 98 -12.95 32.91 9.76
C HIS A 98 -11.41 32.75 9.81
N ARG A 99 -10.65 33.86 9.89
CA ARG A 99 -9.18 33.88 9.81
C ARG A 99 -8.49 32.80 10.66
N TRP A 100 -8.97 32.57 11.88
CA TRP A 100 -8.41 31.56 12.79
C TRP A 100 -8.54 30.12 12.28
N VAL A 101 -9.68 29.75 11.68
CA VAL A 101 -9.89 28.40 11.10
C VAL A 101 -8.98 28.19 9.90
N ARG A 102 -8.80 29.24 9.09
CA ARG A 102 -7.88 29.24 7.93
C ARG A 102 -6.44 28.95 8.38
N GLU A 103 -5.95 29.64 9.41
CA GLU A 103 -4.57 29.53 9.91
C GLU A 103 -4.22 28.13 10.46
N TRP A 104 -5.19 27.42 11.06
CA TRP A 104 -4.97 26.04 11.53
C TRP A 104 -5.13 24.97 10.44
N ALA A 105 -6.07 25.16 9.51
CA ALA A 105 -6.36 24.17 8.48
C ALA A 105 -5.36 24.19 7.31
N MET A 106 -4.85 25.35 6.90
CA MET A 106 -3.91 25.46 5.77
C MET A 106 -2.66 24.58 5.92
N PRO A 107 -1.95 24.60 7.07
CA PRO A 107 -0.77 23.75 7.26
C PRO A 107 -1.09 22.26 7.19
N LEU A 108 -2.28 21.84 7.65
CA LEU A 108 -2.72 20.45 7.61
C LEU A 108 -3.08 20.01 6.18
N ILE A 109 -3.64 20.92 5.38
CA ILE A 109 -3.97 20.67 3.98
C ILE A 109 -2.70 20.63 3.12
N ASP A 110 -1.75 21.55 3.34
CA ASP A 110 -0.47 21.58 2.60
C ASP A 110 0.45 20.40 2.94
N LEU A 111 0.24 19.73 4.08
CA LEU A 111 0.99 18.55 4.50
C LEU A 111 0.50 17.25 3.83
N LEU A 112 -0.77 17.21 3.40
CA LEU A 112 -1.41 16.07 2.77
C LEU A 112 -1.03 15.95 1.28
#